data_AF-A0AA43A5U1-F1
#
_entry.id   AF-A0AA43A5U1-F1
#
_cell.length_a   1.000
_cell.length_b   1.000
_cell.length_c   1.000
_cell.angle_alpha   90.00
_cell.angle_beta   90.00
_cell.angle_gamma   90.00
#
_symmetry.space_group_name_H-M   'P 1'
#
loop_
_entity.id
_entity.type
_entity.pdbx_description
1 polymer ?
#
loop_
_entity_poly.entity_id
_entity_poly.type
_entity_poly.pdbx_seq_one_letter_code
_entity_poly.pdbx_strand_id
1 'polypeptide(L)'
;MSRRVSQQMLNKQIVSKEQLNEASNRQRMHGGRLGQNLVALGYISEDQLDSFFKRTPPAPETVEETGLDLNFIADLALKHLVSMGEFRLGDLSKRLGLPINILDEAIELLRREKLVEVRGASQFVKSSFNFVATATGKRIAGELMEVCRYVGPAPVVLEDYKEMVENQSIQNITVDEVVVQAAFSHIVISEHMVNRLGPAISSGAPMFIYGPAGNGKTTIAETIGQVLPGTVFVPHALYVGGQIITVFDPVNHIVVAELPDDDTAQDSIDQRWVRVQRPIVMAGGELTLRMLDLEFNSIAKIYEAPLQMKANNGLFIIDDFGRQQMDPQSLLNRWIINLDRQIDFMSMHTGMKFEIPFDQLVIFATNLDPKSLVDEAFLRRIRYKIKIEHPTEAEFKQIFERVCEMNRIEFKPDVYEHLLEHWYRRHNIAFNACHPRDLVAHVTDLARFFDEQPELHRASIDHACENYFVDV
;
A
#
# COMPACT_ATOMS: atom_id res chain seq x y z
N MET A 1 11.18 16.50 -4.82
CA MET A 1 10.47 17.53 -4.03
C MET A 1 9.69 18.39 -5.00
N SER A 2 8.39 18.53 -4.78
CA SER A 2 7.52 19.22 -5.73
C SER A 2 7.66 20.73 -5.66
N ARG A 3 7.14 21.38 -6.70
CA ARG A 3 7.00 22.84 -6.77
C ARG A 3 6.14 23.37 -5.61
N ARG A 4 5.19 22.56 -5.09
CA ARG A 4 4.31 22.92 -3.96
C ARG A 4 4.99 22.75 -2.60
N VAL A 5 5.76 21.69 -2.35
CA VAL A 5 6.55 21.55 -1.10
C VAL A 5 7.58 22.69 -0.98
N SER A 6 8.25 23.02 -2.09
CA SER A 6 9.16 24.16 -2.17
C SER A 6 8.43 25.50 -1.88
N GLN A 7 7.22 25.66 -2.41
CA GLN A 7 6.38 26.84 -2.15
C GLN A 7 5.90 26.90 -0.69
N GLN A 8 5.61 25.76 -0.06
CA GLN A 8 5.23 25.72 1.36
C GLN A 8 6.41 26.03 2.28
N MET A 9 7.61 25.54 1.94
CA MET A 9 8.83 25.90 2.66
C MET A 9 9.13 27.40 2.56
N LEU A 10 8.84 28.03 1.41
CA LEU A 10 8.87 29.49 1.24
C LEU A 10 7.81 30.20 2.10
N ASN A 11 6.57 29.71 2.08
CA ASN A 11 5.46 30.32 2.82
C ASN A 11 5.68 30.27 4.33
N LYS A 12 6.31 29.19 4.85
CA LYS A 12 6.69 29.05 6.26
C LYS A 12 8.01 29.74 6.62
N GLN A 13 8.66 30.45 5.69
CA GLN A 13 9.93 31.17 5.86
C GLN A 13 11.11 30.30 6.36
N ILE A 14 11.08 29.00 6.10
CA ILE A 14 12.12 28.07 6.57
C ILE A 14 13.32 28.09 5.63
N VAL A 15 13.07 28.25 4.33
CA VAL A 15 14.12 28.48 3.33
C VAL A 15 13.73 29.62 2.41
N SER A 16 14.72 30.41 2.00
CA SER A 16 14.55 31.51 1.06
C SER A 16 14.49 31.00 -0.39
N LYS A 17 13.98 31.85 -1.29
CA LYS A 17 13.93 31.55 -2.72
C LYS A 17 15.32 31.37 -3.32
N GLU A 18 16.32 32.07 -2.76
CA GLU A 18 17.72 31.93 -3.13
C GLU A 18 18.29 30.59 -2.69
N GLN A 19 18.02 30.16 -1.46
CA GLN A 19 18.44 28.86 -0.92
C GLN A 19 17.83 27.69 -1.71
N LEU A 20 16.56 27.77 -2.11
CA LEU A 20 15.92 26.77 -2.96
C LEU A 20 16.51 26.73 -4.37
N ASN A 21 16.84 27.88 -4.96
CA ASN A 21 17.50 27.93 -6.26
C ASN A 21 18.91 27.33 -6.20
N GLU A 22 19.66 27.60 -5.13
CA GLU A 22 20.99 27.04 -4.92
C GLU A 22 20.95 25.52 -4.72
N ALA A 23 20.02 25.02 -3.90
CA ALA A 23 19.77 23.60 -3.75
C ALA A 23 19.31 22.94 -5.07
N SER A 24 18.49 23.61 -5.86
CA SER A 24 18.06 23.12 -7.18
C SER A 24 19.22 23.10 -8.18
N ASN A 25 20.14 24.06 -8.13
CA ASN A 25 21.34 24.05 -8.97
C ASN A 25 22.29 22.93 -8.56
N ARG A 26 22.48 22.73 -7.25
CA ARG A 26 23.25 21.60 -6.71
C ARG A 26 22.64 20.26 -7.13
N GLN A 27 21.32 20.13 -7.04
CA GLN A 27 20.60 18.94 -7.51
C GLN A 27 20.83 18.67 -9.00
N ARG A 28 20.85 19.71 -9.85
CA ARG A 28 21.15 19.56 -11.28
C ARG A 28 22.58 19.11 -11.55
N MET A 29 23.54 19.54 -10.74
CA MET A 29 24.97 19.26 -10.93
C MET A 29 25.42 17.94 -10.31
N HIS A 30 24.85 17.57 -9.15
CA HIS A 30 25.29 16.42 -8.34
C HIS A 30 24.23 15.33 -8.17
N GLY A 31 23.00 15.56 -8.65
CA GLY A 31 21.87 14.66 -8.42
C GLY A 31 21.34 14.73 -6.99
N GLY A 32 20.60 13.69 -6.59
CA GLY A 32 20.02 13.59 -5.24
C GLY A 32 18.68 14.31 -5.06
N ARG A 33 18.12 14.22 -3.84
CA ARG A 33 16.82 14.82 -3.50
C ARG A 33 17.01 16.30 -3.12
N LEU A 34 16.06 17.17 -3.48
CA LEU A 34 16.15 18.61 -3.15
C LEU A 34 16.26 18.85 -1.64
N GLY A 35 15.51 18.10 -0.82
CA GLY A 35 15.59 18.17 0.65
C GLY A 35 16.98 17.82 1.18
N GLN A 36 17.58 16.75 0.69
CA GLN A 36 18.95 16.36 1.05
C GLN A 36 19.98 17.40 0.55
N ASN A 37 19.73 18.03 -0.60
CA ASN A 37 20.56 19.14 -1.06
C ASN A 37 20.41 20.38 -0.18
N LEU A 38 19.22 20.66 0.36
CA LEU A 38 18.99 21.72 1.36
C LEU A 38 19.71 21.41 2.69
N VAL A 39 19.68 20.16 3.15
CA VAL A 39 20.42 19.70 4.33
C VAL A 39 21.94 19.78 4.09
N ALA A 40 22.42 19.30 2.94
CA ALA A 40 23.84 19.33 2.58
C ALA A 40 24.39 20.75 2.41
N LEU A 41 23.54 21.73 2.10
CA LEU A 41 23.89 23.16 2.07
C LEU A 41 23.73 23.84 3.45
N GLY A 42 23.29 23.10 4.47
CA GLY A 42 23.13 23.60 5.85
C GLY A 42 21.94 24.53 6.04
N TYR A 43 20.98 24.56 5.11
CA TYR A 43 19.83 25.46 5.20
C TYR A 43 18.71 24.93 6.09
N ILE A 44 18.63 23.62 6.25
CA ILE A 44 17.70 22.94 7.16
C ILE A 44 18.42 21.77 7.82
N SER A 45 17.99 21.39 9.02
CA SER A 45 18.44 20.15 9.69
C SER A 45 17.69 18.92 9.14
N GLU A 46 18.23 17.72 9.39
CA GLU A 46 17.54 16.45 9.07
C GLU A 46 16.20 16.35 9.82
N ASP A 47 16.15 16.73 11.10
CA ASP A 47 14.91 16.74 11.89
C ASP A 47 13.84 17.70 11.32
N GLN A 48 14.26 18.87 10.82
CA GLN A 48 13.36 19.82 10.14
C GLN A 48 12.86 19.29 8.80
N LEU A 49 13.67 18.50 8.11
CA LEU A 49 13.26 17.85 6.87
C LEU A 49 12.25 16.72 7.15
N ASP A 50 12.50 15.90 8.18
CA ASP A 50 11.65 14.78 8.57
C ASP A 50 10.28 15.21 9.11
N SER A 51 10.25 16.28 9.92
CA SER A 51 8.99 16.90 10.38
C SER A 51 8.16 17.49 9.24
N PHE A 52 8.76 17.78 8.08
CA PHE A 52 8.02 18.23 6.89
C PHE A 52 7.29 17.11 6.15
N PHE A 53 7.84 15.89 6.18
CA PHE A 53 7.27 14.73 5.49
C PHE A 53 6.32 13.92 6.36
N LYS A 54 6.38 14.07 7.70
CA LYS A 54 5.38 13.53 8.63
C LYS A 54 4.27 14.54 8.93
N ARG A 55 3.44 14.88 7.93
CA ARG A 55 2.24 15.68 8.19
C ARG A 55 1.05 14.79 8.51
N THR A 56 0.59 14.86 9.75
CA THR A 56 -0.78 14.47 10.10
C THR A 56 -1.76 15.38 9.35
N PRO A 57 -2.82 14.84 8.73
CA PRO A 57 -3.83 15.67 8.07
C PRO A 57 -4.57 16.50 9.13
N PRO A 58 -4.57 17.84 9.04
CA PRO A 58 -5.23 18.68 10.04
C PRO A 58 -6.75 18.58 9.90
N ALA A 59 -7.45 18.47 11.03
CA ALA A 59 -8.92 18.52 11.05
C ALA A 59 -9.42 19.86 10.46
N PRO A 60 -10.40 19.85 9.55
CA PRO A 60 -10.93 21.09 8.97
C PRO A 60 -11.72 21.87 10.02
N GLU A 61 -11.49 23.18 10.13
CA GLU A 61 -12.20 24.05 11.06
C GLU A 61 -13.45 24.68 10.46
N THR A 62 -13.55 24.74 9.13
CA THR A 62 -14.69 25.34 8.41
C THR A 62 -15.22 24.43 7.31
N VAL A 63 -16.45 24.67 6.86
CA VAL A 63 -17.04 23.93 5.73
C VAL A 63 -16.16 24.08 4.48
N GLU A 64 -15.67 25.28 4.22
CA GLU A 64 -14.83 25.61 3.07
C GLU A 64 -13.51 24.81 3.07
N GLU A 65 -12.89 24.63 4.25
CA GLU A 65 -11.67 23.83 4.40
C GLU A 65 -11.89 22.33 4.15
N THR A 66 -13.12 21.83 4.24
CA THR A 66 -13.41 20.44 3.86
C THR A 66 -13.26 20.20 2.36
N GLY A 67 -13.35 21.28 1.55
CA GLY A 67 -13.46 21.22 0.10
C GLY A 67 -14.83 20.76 -0.42
N LEU A 68 -15.81 20.55 0.46
CA LEU A 68 -17.16 20.07 0.13
C LEU A 68 -18.20 21.19 0.23
N ASP A 69 -19.30 21.04 -0.50
CA ASP A 69 -20.46 21.91 -0.37
C ASP A 69 -21.28 21.57 0.88
N LEU A 70 -21.82 22.58 1.58
CA LEU A 70 -22.62 22.38 2.79
C LEU A 70 -23.85 21.48 2.52
N ASN A 71 -24.49 21.60 1.36
CA ASN A 71 -25.64 20.77 1.00
C ASN A 71 -25.21 19.31 0.82
N PHE A 72 -24.02 19.06 0.25
CA PHE A 72 -23.50 17.70 0.14
C PHE A 72 -23.24 17.08 1.53
N ILE A 73 -22.67 17.85 2.46
CA ILE A 73 -22.45 17.40 3.84
C ILE A 73 -23.80 17.10 4.52
N ALA A 74 -24.80 17.98 4.33
CA ALA A 74 -26.15 17.79 4.86
C ALA A 74 -26.83 16.55 4.27
N ASP A 75 -26.74 16.32 2.96
CA ASP A 75 -27.28 15.13 2.28
C ASP A 75 -26.61 13.85 2.79
N LEU A 76 -25.29 13.87 2.96
CA LEU A 76 -24.55 12.73 3.50
C LEU A 76 -24.92 12.47 4.97
N ALA A 77 -25.02 13.52 5.78
CA ALA A 77 -25.49 13.41 7.16
C ALA A 77 -26.89 12.78 7.20
N LEU A 78 -27.84 13.29 6.40
CA LEU A 78 -29.21 12.81 6.34
C LEU A 78 -29.29 11.32 5.99
N LYS A 79 -28.43 10.83 5.08
CA LYS A 79 -28.32 9.38 4.77
C LYS A 79 -27.90 8.55 5.98
N HIS A 80 -26.96 9.02 6.81
CA HIS A 80 -26.59 8.33 8.05
C HIS A 80 -27.75 8.28 9.04
N LEU A 81 -28.52 9.37 9.18
CA LEU A 81 -29.57 9.50 10.19
C LEU A 81 -30.67 8.44 10.05
N VAL A 82 -30.98 8.02 8.83
CA VAL A 82 -31.99 6.97 8.56
C VAL A 82 -31.65 5.67 9.28
N SER A 83 -30.37 5.32 9.35
CA SER A 83 -29.89 4.10 10.00
C SER A 83 -29.72 4.24 11.52
N MET A 84 -29.46 5.46 12.01
CA MET A 84 -29.17 5.71 13.43
C MET A 84 -30.43 5.86 14.28
N GLY A 85 -31.54 6.34 13.70
CA GLY A 85 -32.75 6.65 14.45
C GLY A 85 -32.59 7.94 15.28
N GLU A 86 -32.32 7.81 16.57
CA GLU A 86 -31.98 8.91 17.47
C GLU A 86 -30.45 9.05 17.58
N PHE A 87 -29.92 10.28 17.49
CA PHE A 87 -28.48 10.50 17.50
C PHE A 87 -28.10 11.86 18.12
N ARG A 88 -26.84 11.98 18.55
CA ARG A 88 -26.20 13.25 18.94
C ARG A 88 -25.17 13.68 17.89
N LEU A 89 -24.80 14.96 17.88
CA LEU A 89 -23.76 15.47 16.97
C LEU A 89 -22.43 14.73 17.10
N GLY A 90 -22.04 14.31 18.32
CA GLY A 90 -20.83 13.52 18.53
C GLY A 90 -20.88 12.13 17.87
N ASP A 91 -22.05 11.49 17.82
CA ASP A 91 -22.22 10.20 17.15
C ASP A 91 -22.09 10.36 15.63
N LEU A 92 -22.64 11.45 15.09
CA LEU A 92 -22.55 11.79 13.69
C LEU A 92 -21.12 12.18 13.29
N SER A 93 -20.41 12.92 14.13
CA SER A 93 -19.00 13.29 13.97
C SER A 93 -18.12 12.06 13.79
N LYS A 94 -18.27 11.04 14.63
CA LYS A 94 -17.54 9.77 14.50
C LYS A 94 -17.82 9.02 13.20
N ARG A 95 -19.02 9.14 12.63
CA ARG A 95 -19.41 8.45 11.39
C ARG A 95 -18.98 9.20 10.13
N LEU A 96 -19.02 10.53 10.16
CA LEU A 96 -18.64 11.39 9.05
C LEU A 96 -17.15 11.77 9.07
N GLY A 97 -16.46 11.61 10.19
CA GLY A 97 -15.08 12.06 10.35
C GLY A 97 -14.93 13.57 10.29
N LEU A 98 -16.00 14.34 10.53
CA LEU A 98 -16.01 15.80 10.50
C LEU A 98 -16.21 16.39 11.90
N PRO A 99 -15.55 17.52 12.21
CA PRO A 99 -15.74 18.24 13.46
C PRO A 99 -17.19 18.69 13.72
N ILE A 100 -17.57 18.75 15.00
CA ILE A 100 -18.94 19.01 15.44
C ILE A 100 -19.46 20.37 14.96
N ASN A 101 -18.60 21.40 14.88
CA ASN A 101 -18.98 22.73 14.43
C ASN A 101 -19.46 22.73 12.97
N ILE A 102 -18.77 22.01 12.07
CA ILE A 102 -19.18 21.84 10.67
C ILE A 102 -20.51 21.07 10.59
N LEU A 103 -20.68 20.05 11.44
CA LEU A 103 -21.91 19.26 11.47
C LEU A 103 -23.10 20.00 12.09
N ASP A 104 -22.88 20.93 13.04
CA ASP A 104 -23.95 21.78 13.56
C ASP A 104 -24.54 22.64 12.44
N GLU A 105 -23.70 23.20 11.55
CA GLU A 105 -24.17 23.97 10.38
C GLU A 105 -25.02 23.12 9.44
N ALA A 106 -24.56 21.91 9.11
CA ALA A 106 -25.30 20.98 8.24
C ALA A 106 -26.64 20.54 8.88
N ILE A 107 -26.65 20.27 10.19
CA ILE A 107 -27.88 19.91 10.91
C ILE A 107 -28.83 21.10 11.01
N GLU A 108 -28.35 22.32 11.23
CA GLU A 108 -29.20 23.52 11.23
C GLU A 108 -29.83 23.77 9.86
N LEU A 109 -29.12 23.51 8.76
CA LEU A 109 -29.70 23.52 7.40
C LEU A 109 -30.85 22.52 7.28
N LEU A 110 -30.61 21.25 7.63
CA LEU A 110 -31.63 20.19 7.60
C LEU A 110 -32.84 20.49 8.50
N ARG A 111 -32.61 21.16 9.64
CA ARG A 111 -33.69 21.61 10.55
C ARG A 111 -34.53 22.73 9.93
N ARG A 112 -33.90 23.73 9.31
CA ARG A 112 -34.62 24.82 8.61
C ARG A 112 -35.50 24.27 7.49
N GLU A 113 -35.05 23.21 6.84
CA GLU A 113 -35.80 22.49 5.80
C GLU A 113 -36.81 21.46 6.35
N LYS A 114 -36.93 21.33 7.68
CA LYS A 114 -37.84 20.40 8.38
C LYS A 114 -37.57 18.91 8.08
N LEU A 115 -36.33 18.57 7.73
CA LEU A 115 -35.88 17.20 7.50
C LEU A 115 -35.41 16.53 8.80
N VAL A 116 -34.97 17.32 9.78
CA VAL A 116 -34.53 16.87 11.10
C VAL A 116 -35.24 17.67 12.19
N GLU A 117 -35.58 17.02 13.29
CA GLU A 117 -36.18 17.63 14.48
C GLU A 117 -35.41 17.25 15.76
N VAL A 118 -35.54 18.06 16.81
CA VAL A 118 -34.90 17.82 18.12
C VAL A 118 -35.87 17.05 19.01
N ARG A 119 -35.45 15.90 19.52
CA ARG A 119 -36.23 15.06 20.43
C ARG A 119 -35.64 15.13 21.84
N GLY A 120 -36.21 15.98 22.68
CA GLY A 120 -35.75 16.20 24.05
C GLY A 120 -34.65 17.24 24.14
N ALA A 121 -35.00 18.41 24.66
CA ALA A 121 -34.05 19.45 25.08
C ALA A 121 -34.04 19.46 26.62
N SER A 122 -33.38 18.47 27.23
CA SER A 122 -33.34 18.35 28.69
C SER A 122 -32.51 19.46 29.35
N GLN A 123 -31.65 20.17 28.58
CA GLN A 123 -30.87 21.33 29.02
C GLN A 123 -30.67 22.31 27.85
N PHE A 124 -30.49 23.61 28.14
CA PHE A 124 -30.23 24.67 27.13
C PHE A 124 -28.88 24.54 26.38
N VAL A 125 -28.18 23.41 26.52
CA VAL A 125 -26.88 23.15 25.90
C VAL A 125 -27.08 22.32 24.64
N LYS A 126 -26.76 22.91 23.48
CA LYS A 126 -26.89 22.28 22.14
C LYS A 126 -26.24 20.89 22.03
N SER A 127 -25.10 20.67 22.69
CA SER A 127 -24.38 19.39 22.67
C SER A 127 -25.14 18.23 23.31
N SER A 128 -26.19 18.50 24.09
CA SER A 128 -27.05 17.50 24.73
C SER A 128 -28.29 17.14 23.93
N PHE A 129 -28.54 17.82 22.81
CA PHE A 129 -29.71 17.56 21.97
C PHE A 129 -29.61 16.20 21.29
N ASN A 130 -30.69 15.44 21.37
CA ASN A 130 -30.90 14.28 20.51
C ASN A 130 -31.71 14.73 19.30
N PHE A 131 -31.31 14.27 18.12
CA PHE A 131 -31.96 14.59 16.86
C PHE A 131 -32.60 13.34 16.25
N VAL A 132 -33.66 13.55 15.47
CA VAL A 132 -34.36 12.51 14.71
C VAL A 132 -34.69 13.03 13.31
N ALA A 133 -34.55 12.15 12.31
CA ALA A 133 -35.04 12.42 10.97
C ALA A 133 -36.58 12.37 10.92
N THR A 134 -37.20 13.41 10.37
CA THR A 134 -38.66 13.47 10.16
C THR A 134 -39.10 12.46 9.09
N ALA A 135 -40.41 12.23 8.94
CA ALA A 135 -40.93 11.40 7.85
C ALA A 135 -40.49 11.93 6.47
N THR A 136 -40.48 13.25 6.30
CA THR A 136 -39.98 13.90 5.08
C THR A 136 -38.47 13.69 4.92
N GLY A 137 -37.68 13.85 5.99
CA GLY A 137 -36.25 13.59 5.97
C GLY A 137 -35.92 12.16 5.55
N LYS A 138 -36.64 11.17 6.07
CA LYS A 138 -36.48 9.75 5.68
C LYS A 138 -36.80 9.51 4.20
N ARG A 139 -37.83 10.16 3.66
CA ARG A 139 -38.16 10.07 2.23
C ARG A 139 -37.04 10.66 1.36
N ILE A 140 -36.59 11.88 1.67
CA ILE A 140 -35.50 12.55 0.93
C ILE A 140 -34.22 11.74 1.00
N ALA A 141 -33.87 11.20 2.17
CA ALA A 141 -32.72 10.32 2.31
C ALA A 141 -32.80 9.08 1.39
N GLY A 142 -33.98 8.50 1.24
CA GLY A 142 -34.22 7.42 0.28
C GLY A 142 -33.98 7.85 -1.17
N GLU A 143 -34.42 9.04 -1.55
CA GLU A 143 -34.17 9.61 -2.88
C GLU A 143 -32.67 9.88 -3.11
N LEU A 144 -31.96 10.38 -2.11
CA LEU A 144 -30.50 10.57 -2.15
C LEU A 144 -29.76 9.23 -2.29
N MET A 145 -30.22 8.18 -1.62
CA MET A 145 -29.65 6.82 -1.76
C MET A 145 -29.88 6.26 -3.17
N GLU A 146 -30.96 6.63 -3.84
CA GLU A 146 -31.15 6.29 -5.25
C GLU A 146 -30.20 7.05 -6.17
N VAL A 147 -29.67 8.22 -5.78
CA VAL A 147 -28.59 8.90 -6.53
C VAL A 147 -27.23 8.28 -6.23
N CYS A 148 -26.92 8.06 -4.96
CA CYS A 148 -25.66 7.49 -4.49
C CYS A 148 -25.82 6.84 -3.11
N ARG A 149 -25.53 5.53 -3.02
CA ARG A 149 -25.69 4.74 -1.80
C ARG A 149 -24.52 4.84 -0.83
N TYR A 150 -23.53 5.69 -1.10
CA TYR A 150 -22.42 5.89 -0.18
C TYR A 150 -22.91 6.39 1.19
N VAL A 151 -22.60 5.63 2.24
CA VAL A 151 -22.83 5.97 3.65
C VAL A 151 -21.58 5.61 4.43
N GLY A 152 -20.67 6.57 4.56
CA GLY A 152 -19.40 6.45 5.26
C GLY A 152 -18.87 7.82 5.68
N PRO A 153 -17.59 7.91 6.08
CA PRO A 153 -16.93 9.18 6.36
C PRO A 153 -17.02 10.14 5.16
N ALA A 154 -17.08 11.44 5.43
CA ALA A 154 -17.10 12.45 4.39
C ALA A 154 -15.87 12.27 3.48
N PRO A 155 -16.06 12.26 2.15
CA PRO A 155 -14.94 12.10 1.23
C PRO A 155 -14.01 13.32 1.27
N VAL A 156 -12.77 13.10 0.87
CA VAL A 156 -11.76 14.16 0.72
C VAL A 156 -11.68 14.57 -0.76
N VAL A 157 -11.46 15.85 -1.06
CA VAL A 157 -11.27 16.28 -2.45
C VAL A 157 -9.97 15.75 -3.06
N LEU A 158 -9.95 15.63 -4.39
CA LEU A 158 -8.80 15.09 -5.14
C LEU A 158 -7.49 15.85 -4.88
N GLU A 159 -7.54 17.16 -4.71
CA GLU A 159 -6.32 17.97 -4.53
C GLU A 159 -5.65 17.70 -3.18
N ASP A 160 -6.43 17.54 -2.10
CA ASP A 160 -5.90 17.19 -0.78
C ASP A 160 -5.31 15.77 -0.79
N TYR A 161 -5.94 14.83 -1.51
CA TYR A 161 -5.38 13.50 -1.75
C TYR A 161 -4.02 13.55 -2.43
N LYS A 162 -3.90 14.34 -3.52
CA LYS A 162 -2.61 14.52 -4.21
C LYS A 162 -1.56 15.11 -3.29
N GLU A 163 -1.92 16.12 -2.50
CA GLU A 163 -1.00 16.75 -1.55
C GLU A 163 -0.54 15.76 -0.47
N MET A 164 -1.46 14.98 0.10
CA MET A 164 -1.10 13.98 1.12
C MET A 164 -0.16 12.92 0.56
N VAL A 165 -0.47 12.36 -0.63
CA VAL A 165 0.40 11.37 -1.28
C VAL A 165 1.80 11.93 -1.54
N GLU A 166 1.90 13.19 -1.95
CA GLU A 166 3.18 13.86 -2.17
C GLU A 166 3.98 14.06 -0.88
N ASN A 167 3.32 14.43 0.21
CA ASN A 167 3.95 14.66 1.51
C ASN A 167 4.50 13.37 2.13
N GLN A 168 3.82 12.23 1.92
CA GLN A 168 4.22 10.93 2.48
C GLN A 168 4.94 10.01 1.47
N SER A 169 5.53 10.61 0.41
CA SER A 169 6.02 9.91 -0.76
C SER A 169 7.04 8.79 -0.46
N ILE A 170 6.89 7.66 -1.17
CA ILE A 170 7.82 6.51 -1.11
C ILE A 170 9.24 6.92 -1.52
N GLN A 171 9.35 7.90 -2.41
CA GLN A 171 10.63 8.41 -2.88
C GLN A 171 11.37 9.25 -1.86
N ASN A 172 10.79 9.56 -0.70
CA ASN A 172 11.50 10.26 0.36
C ASN A 172 12.04 9.30 1.43
N ILE A 173 11.72 8.01 1.33
CA ILE A 173 12.21 7.00 2.25
C ILE A 173 13.71 6.80 2.05
N THR A 174 14.43 6.76 3.16
CA THR A 174 15.79 6.25 3.25
C THR A 174 15.72 4.94 4.01
N VAL A 175 16.33 3.89 3.46
CA VAL A 175 16.41 2.59 4.14
C VAL A 175 17.86 2.34 4.50
N ASP A 176 18.13 2.18 5.78
CA ASP A 176 19.47 1.89 6.27
C ASP A 176 19.84 0.43 6.00
N GLU A 177 21.11 0.19 5.69
CA GLU A 177 21.64 -1.16 5.43
C GLU A 177 21.33 -2.13 6.58
N VAL A 178 21.45 -1.66 7.82
CA VAL A 178 21.15 -2.45 9.03
C VAL A 178 19.68 -2.90 9.04
N VAL A 179 18.75 -2.03 8.64
CA VAL A 179 17.32 -2.35 8.58
C VAL A 179 17.06 -3.36 7.47
N VAL A 180 17.69 -3.22 6.31
CA VAL A 180 17.60 -4.20 5.21
C VAL A 180 18.13 -5.56 5.68
N GLN A 181 19.33 -5.62 6.25
CA GLN A 181 19.94 -6.87 6.73
C GLN A 181 19.07 -7.54 7.81
N ALA A 182 18.55 -6.77 8.76
CA ALA A 182 17.66 -7.28 9.81
C ALA A 182 16.37 -7.86 9.21
N ALA A 183 15.74 -7.16 8.26
CA ALA A 183 14.54 -7.63 7.62
C ALA A 183 14.77 -8.92 6.81
N PHE A 184 15.91 -9.06 6.14
CA PHE A 184 16.23 -10.28 5.39
C PHE A 184 16.82 -11.41 6.24
N SER A 185 17.06 -11.22 7.55
CA SER A 185 17.71 -12.21 8.41
C SER A 185 17.02 -13.59 8.44
N HIS A 186 15.70 -13.60 8.31
CA HIS A 186 14.89 -14.81 8.28
C HIS A 186 14.94 -15.56 6.94
N ILE A 187 15.50 -14.94 5.89
CA ILE A 187 15.70 -15.53 4.56
C ILE A 187 17.18 -15.84 4.36
N VAL A 188 17.49 -16.97 3.74
CA VAL A 188 18.87 -17.28 3.32
C VAL A 188 19.14 -16.52 2.03
N ILE A 189 19.89 -15.42 2.13
CA ILE A 189 20.23 -14.54 1.02
C ILE A 189 21.69 -14.12 1.12
N SER A 190 22.40 -14.11 -0.01
CA SER A 190 23.80 -13.68 -0.04
C SER A 190 23.94 -12.18 0.25
N GLU A 191 25.05 -11.79 0.89
CA GLU A 191 25.40 -10.39 1.17
C GLU A 191 25.43 -9.55 -0.12
N HIS A 192 25.95 -10.13 -1.20
CA HIS A 192 25.93 -9.49 -2.52
C HIS A 192 24.51 -9.18 -3.02
N MET A 193 23.53 -10.05 -2.74
CA MET A 193 22.14 -9.79 -3.12
C MET A 193 21.52 -8.68 -2.26
N VAL A 194 21.79 -8.66 -0.95
CA VAL A 194 21.37 -7.57 -0.06
C VAL A 194 21.94 -6.24 -0.55
N ASN A 195 23.23 -6.19 -0.92
CA ASN A 195 23.90 -5.01 -1.46
C ASN A 195 23.33 -4.54 -2.81
N ARG A 196 22.65 -5.42 -3.56
CA ARG A 196 21.91 -5.04 -4.78
C ARG A 196 20.49 -4.56 -4.48
N LEU A 197 19.82 -5.17 -3.50
CA LEU A 197 18.46 -4.84 -3.11
C LEU A 197 18.38 -3.50 -2.37
N GLY A 198 19.27 -3.23 -1.42
CA GLY A 198 19.24 -2.01 -0.60
C GLY A 198 19.14 -0.71 -1.43
N PRO A 199 20.02 -0.49 -2.43
CA PRO A 199 19.92 0.66 -3.32
C PRO A 199 18.64 0.69 -4.16
N ALA A 200 18.14 -0.48 -4.58
CA ALA A 200 16.92 -0.59 -5.36
C ALA A 200 15.70 -0.14 -4.55
N ILE A 201 15.59 -0.61 -3.30
CA ILE A 201 14.53 -0.24 -2.36
C ILE A 201 14.60 1.26 -2.05
N SER A 202 15.79 1.76 -1.69
CA SER A 202 16.00 3.17 -1.34
C SER A 202 15.72 4.14 -2.50
N SER A 203 15.88 3.68 -3.74
CA SER A 203 15.61 4.51 -4.91
C SER A 203 14.12 4.78 -5.15
N GLY A 204 13.24 3.92 -4.64
CA GLY A 204 11.81 3.93 -4.98
C GLY A 204 11.52 3.65 -6.47
N ALA A 205 12.53 3.24 -7.25
CA ALA A 205 12.39 3.03 -8.69
C ALA A 205 11.83 1.63 -9.00
N PRO A 206 11.03 1.49 -10.07
CA PRO A 206 10.51 0.20 -10.49
C PRO A 206 11.61 -0.83 -10.73
N MET A 207 11.35 -2.09 -10.38
CA MET A 207 12.32 -3.17 -10.52
C MET A 207 11.72 -4.50 -11.00
N PHE A 208 12.54 -5.27 -11.70
CA PHE A 208 12.32 -6.70 -11.91
C PHE A 208 13.02 -7.52 -10.83
N ILE A 209 12.33 -8.52 -10.31
CA ILE A 209 12.92 -9.65 -9.60
C ILE A 209 12.64 -10.89 -10.45
N TYR A 210 13.68 -11.47 -11.05
CA TYR A 210 13.51 -12.54 -12.05
C TYR A 210 14.45 -13.70 -11.83
N GLY A 211 14.06 -14.89 -12.29
CA GLY A 211 14.87 -16.10 -12.14
C GLY A 211 14.04 -17.37 -12.04
N PRO A 212 14.67 -18.54 -11.87
CA PRO A 212 13.99 -19.83 -11.85
C PRO A 212 12.88 -19.89 -10.79
N ALA A 213 11.83 -20.67 -11.06
CA ALA A 213 10.72 -20.88 -10.14
C ALA A 213 11.19 -21.49 -8.81
N GLY A 214 10.47 -21.23 -7.73
CA GLY A 214 10.77 -21.82 -6.42
C GLY A 214 11.97 -21.21 -5.67
N ASN A 215 12.53 -20.09 -6.12
CA ASN A 215 13.69 -19.45 -5.46
C ASN A 215 13.34 -18.19 -4.64
N GLY A 216 12.11 -18.08 -4.14
CA GLY A 216 11.75 -17.05 -3.15
C GLY A 216 11.58 -15.61 -3.67
N LYS A 217 11.31 -15.42 -4.98
CA LYS A 217 11.09 -14.08 -5.56
C LYS A 217 9.95 -13.32 -4.88
N THR A 218 8.80 -13.97 -4.70
CA THR A 218 7.62 -13.43 -4.00
C THR A 218 7.97 -13.08 -2.56
N THR A 219 8.64 -13.99 -1.85
CA THR A 219 9.08 -13.78 -0.47
C THR A 219 10.03 -12.58 -0.35
N ILE A 220 10.97 -12.41 -1.28
CA ILE A 220 11.85 -11.24 -1.32
C ILE A 220 11.02 -9.97 -1.57
N ALA A 221 10.09 -9.98 -2.52
CA ALA A 221 9.23 -8.83 -2.83
C ALA A 221 8.36 -8.42 -1.62
N GLU A 222 7.78 -9.37 -0.91
CA GLU A 222 7.00 -9.13 0.31
C GLU A 222 7.88 -8.59 1.45
N THR A 223 9.08 -9.15 1.62
CA THR A 223 10.04 -8.70 2.64
C THR A 223 10.44 -7.25 2.38
N ILE A 224 10.62 -6.85 1.12
CA ILE A 224 10.84 -5.44 0.77
C ILE A 224 9.71 -4.56 1.29
N GLY A 225 8.46 -5.00 1.17
CA GLY A 225 7.31 -4.28 1.71
C GLY A 225 7.38 -4.08 3.22
N GLN A 226 7.82 -5.11 3.96
CA GLN A 226 7.99 -5.06 5.41
C GLN A 226 9.16 -4.17 5.86
N VAL A 227 10.16 -3.98 5.01
CA VAL A 227 11.33 -3.11 5.27
C VAL A 227 10.94 -1.63 5.25
N LEU A 228 9.92 -1.26 4.47
CA LEU A 228 9.56 0.14 4.25
C LEU A 228 9.09 0.79 5.56
N PRO A 229 9.80 1.80 6.09
CA PRO A 229 9.47 2.39 7.38
C PRO A 229 8.23 3.29 7.29
N GLY A 230 7.55 3.37 8.43
CA GLY A 230 6.54 4.38 8.72
C GLY A 230 5.10 3.99 8.39
N THR A 231 4.21 4.89 8.76
CA THR A 231 2.77 4.82 8.47
C THR A 231 2.39 5.94 7.51
N VAL A 232 1.30 5.76 6.78
CA VAL A 232 0.76 6.73 5.82
C VAL A 232 -0.72 6.96 6.07
N PHE A 233 -1.26 8.06 5.56
CA PHE A 233 -2.68 8.38 5.65
C PHE A 233 -3.37 8.09 4.32
N VAL A 234 -4.44 7.29 4.38
CA VAL A 234 -5.28 6.94 3.23
C VAL A 234 -6.70 7.42 3.52
N PRO A 235 -7.33 8.21 2.64
CA PRO A 235 -8.70 8.66 2.86
C PRO A 235 -9.68 7.50 2.70
N HIS A 236 -10.79 7.53 3.45
CA HIS A 236 -11.86 6.55 3.26
C HIS A 236 -12.40 6.58 1.82
N ALA A 237 -12.69 7.78 1.33
CA ALA A 237 -13.17 8.02 -0.03
C ALA A 237 -12.73 9.38 -0.56
N LEU A 238 -12.75 9.53 -1.88
CA LEU A 238 -12.52 10.79 -2.58
C LEU A 238 -13.79 11.33 -3.21
N TYR A 239 -13.86 12.66 -3.30
CA TYR A 239 -14.89 13.39 -4.03
C TYR A 239 -14.29 14.00 -5.29
N VAL A 240 -14.75 13.53 -6.45
CA VAL A 240 -14.23 13.96 -7.76
C VAL A 240 -15.40 14.16 -8.71
N GLY A 241 -15.60 15.41 -9.16
CA GLY A 241 -16.60 15.70 -10.20
C GLY A 241 -18.04 15.32 -9.82
N GLY A 242 -18.42 15.42 -8.55
CA GLY A 242 -19.74 14.99 -8.08
C GLY A 242 -19.90 13.49 -7.85
N GLN A 243 -18.82 12.72 -7.98
CA GLN A 243 -18.80 11.27 -7.78
C GLN A 243 -17.92 10.92 -6.57
N ILE A 244 -18.24 9.78 -5.95
CA ILE A 244 -17.48 9.26 -4.80
C ILE A 244 -16.67 8.06 -5.26
N ILE A 245 -15.38 8.05 -4.90
CA ILE A 245 -14.43 6.96 -5.16
C ILE A 245 -13.98 6.39 -3.82
N THR A 246 -14.30 5.15 -3.49
CA THR A 246 -13.80 4.50 -2.27
C THR A 246 -12.35 4.07 -2.47
N VAL A 247 -11.47 4.50 -1.56
CA VAL A 247 -10.02 4.23 -1.64
C VAL A 247 -9.58 3.27 -0.54
N PHE A 248 -10.02 3.51 0.69
CA PHE A 248 -9.68 2.64 1.82
C PHE A 248 -10.26 1.23 1.62
N ASP A 249 -9.37 0.24 1.57
CA ASP A 249 -9.67 -1.17 1.46
C ASP A 249 -9.11 -1.92 2.69
N PRO A 250 -9.96 -2.48 3.57
CA PRO A 250 -9.50 -3.18 4.77
C PRO A 250 -8.69 -4.46 4.49
N VAL A 251 -8.72 -4.98 3.25
CA VAL A 251 -7.88 -6.12 2.85
C VAL A 251 -6.42 -5.67 2.64
N ASN A 252 -6.23 -4.49 2.06
CA ASN A 252 -4.91 -4.00 1.66
C ASN A 252 -4.32 -2.96 2.64
N HIS A 253 -5.16 -2.34 3.45
CA HIS A 253 -4.78 -1.26 4.37
C HIS A 253 -4.87 -1.71 5.82
N ILE A 254 -3.72 -2.06 6.39
CA ILE A 254 -3.60 -2.46 7.79
C ILE A 254 -3.58 -1.20 8.66
N VAL A 255 -4.67 -0.98 9.40
CA VAL A 255 -4.82 0.18 10.29
C VAL A 255 -3.82 0.09 11.44
N VAL A 256 -3.17 1.21 11.76
CA VAL A 256 -2.27 1.32 12.91
C VAL A 256 -2.98 2.11 14.00
N ALA A 257 -3.14 1.48 15.17
CA ALA A 257 -3.65 2.17 16.35
C ALA A 257 -2.70 3.30 16.76
N GLU A 258 -3.26 4.43 17.19
CA GLU A 258 -2.48 5.56 17.70
C GLU A 258 -1.68 5.13 18.94
N LEU A 259 -0.40 5.52 19.00
CA LEU A 259 0.40 5.37 20.21
C LEU A 259 -0.08 6.40 21.25
N PRO A 260 -0.17 6.03 22.54
CA PRO A 260 -0.61 6.95 23.60
C PRO A 260 0.22 8.23 23.75
N ASP A 261 1.44 8.25 23.21
CA ASP A 261 2.44 9.31 23.42
C ASP A 261 2.45 10.39 22.32
N ASP A 262 1.60 10.30 21.28
CA ASP A 262 1.37 11.42 20.35
C ASP A 262 0.41 12.42 21.01
N ASP A 263 0.97 13.31 21.85
CA ASP A 263 0.27 14.39 22.58
C ASP A 263 -0.42 15.44 21.67
N THR A 264 -0.44 15.21 20.35
CA THR A 264 -1.35 15.91 19.45
C THR A 264 -2.76 15.44 19.75
N ALA A 265 -3.55 16.29 20.41
CA ALA A 265 -4.95 16.05 20.69
C ALA A 265 -5.62 15.37 19.49
N GLN A 266 -6.24 14.21 19.71
CA GLN A 266 -6.95 13.40 18.72
C GLN A 266 -7.93 14.25 17.87
N ASP A 267 -8.42 15.34 18.46
CA ASP A 267 -9.27 16.37 17.84
C ASP A 267 -8.59 17.20 16.73
N SER A 268 -7.27 17.14 16.59
CA SER A 268 -6.49 17.90 15.59
C SER A 268 -6.25 17.13 14.29
N ILE A 269 -6.53 15.82 14.26
CA ILE A 269 -6.33 14.97 13.10
C ILE A 269 -7.66 14.81 12.36
N ASP A 270 -7.64 15.03 11.05
CA ASP A 270 -8.79 14.82 10.17
C ASP A 270 -9.17 13.34 10.11
N GLN A 271 -10.32 13.02 10.71
CA GLN A 271 -10.83 11.66 10.85
C GLN A 271 -11.39 11.07 9.54
N ARG A 272 -11.39 11.84 8.43
CA ARG A 272 -11.66 11.30 7.08
C ARG A 272 -10.52 10.44 6.55
N TRP A 273 -9.33 10.55 7.17
CA TRP A 273 -8.13 9.82 6.83
C TRP A 273 -7.86 8.70 7.83
N VAL A 274 -7.34 7.59 7.31
CA VAL A 274 -6.98 6.42 8.11
C VAL A 274 -5.46 6.28 8.10
N ARG A 275 -4.86 6.25 9.30
CA ARG A 275 -3.44 5.93 9.47
C ARG A 275 -3.23 4.43 9.31
N VAL A 276 -2.43 4.04 8.33
CA VAL A 276 -2.20 2.65 7.94
C VAL A 276 -0.70 2.37 7.82
N GLN A 277 -0.31 1.10 7.93
CA GLN A 277 1.01 0.69 7.45
C GLN A 277 1.11 0.98 5.96
N ARG A 278 2.32 1.24 5.44
CA ARG A 278 2.49 1.45 3.99
C ARG A 278 1.85 0.29 3.21
N PRO A 279 0.92 0.58 2.28
CA PRO A 279 0.15 -0.47 1.62
C PRO A 279 1.06 -1.44 0.88
N ILE A 280 0.77 -2.74 0.96
CA ILE A 280 1.39 -3.76 0.12
C ILE A 280 0.25 -4.38 -0.68
N VAL A 281 0.15 -4.00 -1.96
CA VAL A 281 -0.84 -4.55 -2.87
C VAL A 281 -0.13 -5.57 -3.77
N MET A 282 -0.69 -6.77 -3.87
CA MET A 282 -0.16 -7.84 -4.72
C MET A 282 -1.21 -8.27 -5.73
N ALA A 283 -0.79 -8.55 -6.96
CA ALA A 283 -1.61 -9.19 -7.97
C ALA A 283 -0.80 -10.25 -8.73
N GLY A 284 -1.39 -11.39 -9.01
CA GLY A 284 -0.77 -12.53 -9.69
C GLY A 284 -1.29 -12.75 -11.11
N GLY A 285 -1.58 -14.01 -11.46
CA GLY A 285 -2.09 -14.41 -12.77
C GLY A 285 -3.52 -13.92 -13.08
N GLU A 286 -4.27 -13.54 -12.05
CA GLU A 286 -5.62 -12.99 -12.11
C GLU A 286 -5.67 -11.50 -12.48
N LEU A 287 -4.52 -10.82 -12.52
CA LEU A 287 -4.45 -9.41 -12.86
C LEU A 287 -4.99 -9.14 -14.27
N THR A 288 -5.92 -8.19 -14.38
CA THR A 288 -6.45 -7.71 -15.65
C THR A 288 -6.28 -6.19 -15.78
N LEU A 289 -6.28 -5.67 -17.01
CA LEU A 289 -6.19 -4.21 -17.23
C LEU A 289 -7.35 -3.45 -16.57
N ARG A 290 -8.53 -4.06 -16.46
CA ARG A 290 -9.71 -3.46 -15.84
C ARG A 290 -9.51 -3.16 -14.35
N MET A 291 -8.72 -3.99 -13.65
CA MET A 291 -8.37 -3.74 -12.23
C MET A 291 -7.45 -2.52 -12.05
N LEU A 292 -6.90 -2.00 -13.15
CA LEU A 292 -6.08 -0.79 -13.18
C LEU A 292 -6.91 0.45 -13.55
N ASP A 293 -8.22 0.32 -13.76
CA ASP A 293 -9.13 1.43 -14.05
C ASP A 293 -10.18 1.56 -12.94
N LEU A 294 -10.85 2.73 -12.88
CA LEU A 294 -11.95 2.93 -11.93
C LEU A 294 -13.11 1.97 -12.23
N GLU A 295 -13.52 1.19 -11.23
CA GLU A 295 -14.67 0.31 -11.35
C GLU A 295 -15.93 0.99 -10.83
N PHE A 296 -16.93 1.21 -11.70
CA PHE A 296 -18.21 1.78 -11.30
C PHE A 296 -19.18 0.68 -10.85
N ASN A 297 -19.62 0.74 -9.60
CA ASN A 297 -20.68 -0.11 -9.09
C ASN A 297 -22.06 0.49 -9.45
N SER A 298 -22.77 -0.14 -10.38
CA SER A 298 -24.06 0.37 -10.89
C SER A 298 -25.20 0.32 -9.87
N ILE A 299 -25.10 -0.51 -8.84
CA ILE A 299 -26.09 -0.64 -7.76
C ILE A 299 -25.87 0.44 -6.70
N ALA A 300 -24.63 0.55 -6.21
CA ALA A 300 -24.26 1.51 -5.18
C ALA A 300 -24.07 2.94 -5.74
N LYS A 301 -23.83 3.06 -7.05
CA LYS A 301 -23.54 4.31 -7.77
C LYS A 301 -22.34 5.04 -7.18
N ILE A 302 -21.28 4.26 -6.95
CA ILE A 302 -19.97 4.72 -6.48
C ILE A 302 -18.88 4.07 -7.32
N TYR A 303 -17.70 4.67 -7.31
CA TYR A 303 -16.52 4.07 -7.90
C TYR A 303 -15.65 3.40 -6.84
N GLU A 304 -14.97 2.34 -7.23
CA GLU A 304 -13.89 1.73 -6.48
C GLU A 304 -12.54 2.13 -7.09
N ALA A 305 -11.59 2.49 -6.24
CA ALA A 305 -10.24 2.84 -6.65
C ALA A 305 -9.48 1.63 -7.21
N PRO A 306 -8.67 1.80 -8.28
CA PRO A 306 -7.88 0.73 -8.85
C PRO A 306 -6.69 0.35 -7.96
N LEU A 307 -6.07 -0.80 -8.25
CA LEU A 307 -5.00 -1.38 -7.41
C LEU A 307 -3.81 -0.44 -7.18
N GLN A 308 -3.34 0.24 -8.22
CA GLN A 308 -2.23 1.19 -8.10
C GLN A 308 -2.56 2.39 -7.21
N MET A 309 -3.82 2.80 -7.17
CA MET A 309 -4.27 3.91 -6.35
C MET A 309 -4.34 3.49 -4.87
N LYS A 310 -4.75 2.24 -4.60
CA LYS A 310 -4.68 1.62 -3.26
C LYS A 310 -3.22 1.40 -2.81
N ALA A 311 -2.31 1.16 -3.75
CA ALA A 311 -0.90 0.93 -3.47
C ALA A 311 -0.08 2.21 -3.23
N ASN A 312 -0.66 3.40 -3.44
CA ASN A 312 0.07 4.66 -3.31
C ASN A 312 0.77 4.81 -1.95
N ASN A 313 1.96 5.39 -2.00
CA ASN A 313 2.92 5.49 -0.90
C ASN A 313 3.39 4.15 -0.32
N GLY A 314 3.18 3.05 -1.03
CA GLY A 314 3.58 1.73 -0.60
C GLY A 314 4.25 0.95 -1.71
N LEU A 315 3.88 -0.32 -1.78
CA LEU A 315 4.43 -1.30 -2.70
C LEU A 315 3.32 -1.90 -3.55
N PHE A 316 3.57 -2.03 -4.85
CA PHE A 316 2.73 -2.79 -5.77
C PHE A 316 3.55 -3.93 -6.39
N ILE A 317 3.23 -5.16 -6.00
CA ILE A 317 3.86 -6.39 -6.50
C ILE A 317 2.98 -7.00 -7.60
N ILE A 318 3.58 -7.23 -8.76
CA ILE A 318 2.99 -8.06 -9.81
C ILE A 318 3.77 -9.36 -9.85
N ASP A 319 3.16 -10.42 -9.31
CA ASP A 319 3.75 -11.76 -9.28
C ASP A 319 3.43 -12.56 -10.55
N ASP A 320 4.28 -13.54 -10.85
CA ASP A 320 4.23 -14.34 -12.08
C ASP A 320 4.02 -13.49 -13.35
N PHE A 321 4.68 -12.33 -13.42
CA PHE A 321 4.54 -11.42 -14.54
C PHE A 321 4.93 -12.08 -15.87
N GLY A 322 4.05 -11.96 -16.86
CA GLY A 322 4.13 -12.66 -18.14
C GLY A 322 3.32 -13.96 -18.21
N ARG A 323 2.60 -14.33 -17.13
CA ARG A 323 1.65 -15.47 -17.11
C ARG A 323 0.19 -15.04 -16.94
N GLN A 324 -0.08 -13.75 -17.00
CA GLN A 324 -1.43 -13.20 -16.96
C GLN A 324 -2.20 -13.51 -18.25
N GLN A 325 -3.53 -13.43 -18.20
CA GLN A 325 -4.36 -13.51 -19.41
C GLN A 325 -4.10 -12.37 -20.39
N MET A 326 -3.69 -11.21 -19.88
CA MET A 326 -3.30 -10.06 -20.69
C MET A 326 -1.83 -10.15 -21.08
N ASP A 327 -1.53 -9.63 -22.26
CA ASP A 327 -0.16 -9.53 -22.73
C ASP A 327 0.65 -8.54 -21.85
N PRO A 328 1.84 -8.92 -21.34
CA PRO A 328 2.65 -8.06 -20.46
C PRO A 328 3.08 -6.74 -21.13
N GLN A 329 3.25 -6.71 -22.45
CA GLN A 329 3.53 -5.47 -23.17
C GLN A 329 2.35 -4.50 -23.09
N SER A 330 1.12 -4.99 -23.06
CA SER A 330 -0.09 -4.16 -22.91
C SER A 330 -0.15 -3.46 -21.55
N LEU A 331 0.17 -4.16 -20.46
CA LEU A 331 0.26 -3.54 -19.12
C LEU A 331 1.37 -2.49 -19.08
N LEU A 332 2.54 -2.83 -19.61
CA LEU A 332 3.67 -1.90 -19.59
C LEU A 332 3.41 -0.69 -20.49
N ASN A 333 2.77 -0.86 -21.65
CA ASN A 333 2.30 0.22 -22.51
C ASN A 333 1.39 1.20 -21.76
N ARG A 334 0.44 0.68 -20.97
CA ARG A 334 -0.44 1.49 -20.13
C ARG A 334 0.32 2.31 -19.09
N TRP A 335 1.45 1.81 -18.58
CA TRP A 335 2.22 2.44 -17.51
C TRP A 335 3.53 3.09 -17.95
N ILE A 336 3.83 3.16 -19.26
CA ILE A 336 5.04 3.85 -19.77
C ILE A 336 5.17 5.24 -19.15
N ILE A 337 4.08 5.99 -19.20
CA ILE A 337 4.05 7.37 -18.72
C ILE A 337 4.02 7.40 -17.19
N ASN A 338 3.34 6.44 -16.56
CA ASN A 338 3.12 6.42 -15.12
C ASN A 338 4.42 6.14 -14.36
N LEU A 339 5.21 5.17 -14.84
CA LEU A 339 6.50 4.82 -14.25
C LEU A 339 7.54 5.95 -14.41
N ASP A 340 7.42 6.78 -15.45
CA ASP A 340 8.33 7.90 -15.71
C ASP A 340 7.88 9.21 -15.03
N ARG A 341 6.58 9.52 -15.03
CA ARG A 341 6.01 10.80 -14.57
C ARG A 341 5.30 10.75 -13.22
N GLN A 342 5.08 9.56 -12.68
CA GLN A 342 4.45 9.35 -11.37
C GLN A 342 3.03 9.90 -11.26
N ILE A 343 2.34 9.89 -12.40
CA ILE A 343 0.93 10.24 -12.53
C ILE A 343 0.24 9.15 -13.35
N ASP A 344 -1.00 8.87 -13.03
CA ASP A 344 -1.89 8.03 -13.83
C ASP A 344 -3.16 8.82 -14.19
N PHE A 345 -3.80 8.45 -15.30
CA PHE A 345 -4.99 9.13 -15.80
C PHE A 345 -6.20 8.22 -15.64
N MET A 346 -7.14 8.67 -14.82
CA MET A 346 -8.41 7.97 -14.62
C MET A 346 -9.49 8.55 -15.52
N SER A 347 -10.38 7.68 -16.00
CA SER A 347 -11.57 8.06 -16.75
C SER A 347 -12.81 7.53 -16.05
N MET A 348 -13.78 8.41 -15.84
CA MET A 348 -15.10 8.06 -15.32
C MET A 348 -16.04 7.62 -16.44
N HIS A 349 -17.12 6.88 -16.12
CA HIS A 349 -18.18 6.55 -17.08
C HIS A 349 -18.88 7.80 -17.64
N THR A 350 -18.79 8.93 -16.93
CA THR A 350 -19.27 10.25 -17.35
C THR A 350 -18.41 10.89 -18.45
N GLY A 351 -17.25 10.31 -18.76
CA GLY A 351 -16.26 10.86 -19.68
C GLY A 351 -15.29 11.85 -19.04
N MET A 352 -15.49 12.21 -17.76
CA MET A 352 -14.53 13.03 -17.01
C MET A 352 -13.18 12.31 -16.90
N LYS A 353 -12.10 13.03 -17.16
CA LYS A 353 -10.73 12.56 -16.99
C LYS A 353 -10.00 13.40 -15.96
N PHE A 354 -9.19 12.76 -15.14
CA PHE A 354 -8.40 13.44 -14.13
C PHE A 354 -7.12 12.66 -13.83
N GLU A 355 -6.14 13.39 -13.30
CA GLU A 355 -4.84 12.85 -12.90
C GLU A 355 -4.90 12.38 -11.44
N ILE A 356 -4.32 11.21 -11.18
CA ILE A 356 -4.04 10.70 -9.84
C ILE A 356 -2.52 10.51 -9.67
N PRO A 357 -1.99 10.58 -8.44
CA PRO A 357 -0.62 10.19 -8.18
C PRO A 357 -0.38 8.71 -8.46
N PHE A 358 0.84 8.39 -8.89
CA PHE A 358 1.39 7.04 -9.02
C PHE A 358 2.73 7.00 -8.26
N ASP A 359 2.64 7.00 -6.92
CA ASP A 359 3.79 7.07 -6.02
C ASP A 359 3.93 5.79 -5.20
N GLN A 360 4.25 4.69 -5.87
CA GLN A 360 4.49 3.40 -5.23
C GLN A 360 5.70 2.72 -5.87
N LEU A 361 6.39 1.91 -5.07
CA LEU A 361 7.44 1.05 -5.60
C LEU A 361 6.78 -0.11 -6.36
N VAL A 362 7.09 -0.26 -7.66
CA VAL A 362 6.54 -1.36 -8.47
C VAL A 362 7.58 -2.48 -8.59
N ILE A 363 7.21 -3.68 -8.18
CA ILE A 363 8.02 -4.89 -8.32
C ILE A 363 7.34 -5.85 -9.29
N PHE A 364 8.02 -6.15 -10.38
CA PHE A 364 7.63 -7.21 -11.31
C PHE A 364 8.41 -8.49 -10.97
N ALA A 365 7.74 -9.47 -10.37
CA ALA A 365 8.31 -10.78 -10.10
C ALA A 365 7.98 -11.73 -11.26
N THR A 366 8.98 -12.38 -11.85
CA THR A 366 8.77 -13.26 -13.01
C THR A 366 9.74 -14.44 -13.07
N ASN A 367 9.25 -15.55 -13.63
CA ASN A 367 10.04 -16.72 -13.97
C ASN A 367 10.72 -16.62 -15.35
N LEU A 368 10.36 -15.60 -16.14
CA LEU A 368 10.82 -15.41 -17.51
C LEU A 368 11.99 -14.41 -17.56
N ASP A 369 12.80 -14.47 -18.62
CA ASP A 369 13.81 -13.43 -18.84
C ASP A 369 13.11 -12.12 -19.21
N PRO A 370 13.40 -10.98 -18.55
CA PRO A 370 12.84 -9.68 -18.91
C PRO A 370 12.97 -9.33 -20.40
N LYS A 371 14.03 -9.81 -21.08
CA LYS A 371 14.23 -9.61 -22.53
C LYS A 371 13.23 -10.36 -23.41
N SER A 372 12.62 -11.43 -22.90
CA SER A 372 11.54 -12.14 -23.59
C SER A 372 10.16 -11.54 -23.36
N LEU A 373 10.02 -10.68 -22.34
CA LEU A 373 8.74 -10.08 -21.97
C LEU A 373 8.47 -8.79 -22.73
N VAL A 374 9.50 -7.96 -22.93
CA VAL A 374 9.38 -6.64 -23.55
C VAL A 374 10.64 -6.19 -24.28
N ASP A 375 10.48 -5.18 -25.12
CA ASP A 375 11.58 -4.56 -25.85
C ASP A 375 12.58 -3.78 -24.95
N GLU A 376 13.69 -3.40 -25.55
CA GLU A 376 14.76 -2.66 -24.87
C GLU A 376 14.31 -1.27 -24.38
N ALA A 377 13.36 -0.62 -25.06
CA ALA A 377 12.86 0.69 -24.68
C ALA A 377 12.08 0.64 -23.37
N PHE A 378 11.35 -0.44 -23.10
CA PHE A 378 10.72 -0.69 -21.80
C PHE A 378 11.72 -1.03 -20.71
N LEU A 379 12.66 -1.93 -21.01
CA LEU A 379 13.68 -2.33 -20.04
C LEU A 379 14.51 -1.14 -19.55
N ARG A 380 14.69 -0.09 -20.36
CA ARG A 380 15.37 1.14 -19.94
C ARG A 380 14.63 1.93 -18.86
N ARG A 381 13.29 1.80 -18.76
CA ARG A 381 12.46 2.50 -17.75
C ARG A 381 12.42 1.80 -16.41
N ILE A 382 12.52 0.46 -16.41
CA ILE A 382 12.59 -0.33 -15.18
C ILE A 382 14.05 -0.39 -14.75
N ARG A 383 14.46 0.48 -13.83
CA ARG A 383 15.88 0.74 -13.53
C ARG A 383 16.61 -0.51 -13.05
N TYR A 384 16.01 -1.25 -12.11
CA TYR A 384 16.66 -2.40 -11.47
C TYR A 384 16.17 -3.72 -12.05
N LYS A 385 17.11 -4.65 -12.25
CA LYS A 385 16.85 -6.01 -12.75
C LYS A 385 17.64 -6.97 -11.87
N ILE A 386 16.98 -7.50 -10.85
CA ILE A 386 17.56 -8.35 -9.82
C ILE A 386 17.32 -9.79 -10.21
N LYS A 387 18.39 -10.48 -10.60
CA LYS A 387 18.35 -11.91 -10.94
C LYS A 387 18.52 -12.72 -9.67
N ILE A 388 17.55 -13.56 -9.35
CA ILE A 388 17.64 -14.59 -8.31
C ILE A 388 18.04 -15.89 -8.97
N GLU A 389 19.17 -16.45 -8.54
CA GLU A 389 19.72 -17.70 -9.08
C GLU A 389 19.38 -18.88 -8.16
N HIS A 390 19.76 -20.08 -8.59
CA HIS A 390 19.73 -21.26 -7.74
C HIS A 390 20.67 -21.05 -6.54
N PRO A 391 20.27 -21.44 -5.32
CA PRO A 391 21.17 -21.38 -4.17
C PRO A 391 22.41 -22.24 -4.40
N THR A 392 23.54 -21.78 -3.85
CA THR A 392 24.74 -22.60 -3.69
C THR A 392 24.49 -23.77 -2.75
N GLU A 393 25.32 -24.81 -2.79
CA GLU A 393 25.19 -25.96 -1.87
C GLU A 393 25.23 -25.54 -0.38
N ALA A 394 26.02 -24.51 -0.05
CA ALA A 394 26.08 -23.95 1.30
C ALA A 394 24.78 -23.23 1.69
N GLU A 395 24.22 -22.40 0.80
CA GLU A 395 22.93 -21.75 1.03
C GLU A 395 21.79 -22.78 1.10
N PHE A 396 21.81 -23.77 0.21
CA PHE A 396 20.82 -24.85 0.18
C PHE A 396 20.79 -25.64 1.50
N LYS A 397 21.97 -25.94 2.06
CA LYS A 397 22.09 -26.56 3.38
C LYS A 397 21.47 -25.69 4.48
N GLN A 398 21.79 -24.41 4.52
CA GLN A 398 21.23 -23.48 5.51
C GLN A 398 19.70 -23.37 5.41
N ILE A 399 19.15 -23.36 4.18
CA ILE A 399 17.70 -23.37 3.96
C ILE A 399 17.12 -24.67 4.53
N PHE A 400 17.76 -25.81 4.26
CA PHE A 400 17.30 -27.11 4.75
C PHE A 400 17.29 -27.20 6.27
N GLU A 401 18.37 -26.75 6.93
CA GLU A 401 18.48 -26.68 8.40
C GLU A 401 17.34 -25.84 9.01
N ARG A 402 17.09 -24.63 8.46
CA ARG A 402 15.99 -23.76 8.94
C ARG A 402 14.61 -24.39 8.75
N VAL A 403 14.37 -25.05 7.61
CA VAL A 403 13.09 -25.73 7.35
C VAL A 403 12.88 -26.89 8.32
N CYS A 404 13.93 -27.68 8.61
CA CYS A 404 13.87 -28.73 9.64
C CYS A 404 13.51 -28.14 11.01
N GLU A 405 14.18 -27.06 11.42
CA GLU A 405 13.90 -26.36 12.69
C GLU A 405 12.45 -25.86 12.77
N MET A 406 11.95 -25.20 11.72
CA MET A 406 10.57 -24.70 11.66
C MET A 406 9.52 -25.82 11.78
N ASN A 407 9.83 -27.02 11.28
CA ASN A 407 8.97 -28.19 11.37
C ASN A 407 9.26 -29.07 12.59
N ARG A 408 10.17 -28.64 13.48
CA ARG A 408 10.62 -29.39 14.68
C ARG A 408 11.17 -30.78 14.36
N ILE A 409 11.83 -30.91 13.22
CA ILE A 409 12.52 -32.13 12.79
C ILE A 409 14.02 -31.93 13.02
N GLU A 410 14.68 -32.90 13.63
CA GLU A 410 16.13 -32.85 13.82
C GLU A 410 16.85 -32.95 12.46
N PHE A 411 17.70 -31.97 12.16
CA PHE A 411 18.54 -32.02 10.97
C PHE A 411 19.66 -33.06 11.16
N LYS A 412 19.71 -34.04 10.25
CA LYS A 412 20.72 -35.11 10.27
C LYS A 412 21.70 -34.97 9.10
N PRO A 413 22.97 -34.58 9.35
CA PRO A 413 23.96 -34.34 8.30
C PRO A 413 24.21 -35.55 7.38
N ASP A 414 24.15 -36.77 7.93
CA ASP A 414 24.35 -38.01 7.17
C ASP A 414 23.20 -38.32 6.19
N VAL A 415 21.97 -37.98 6.57
CA VAL A 415 20.80 -38.10 5.69
C VAL A 415 20.81 -37.01 4.62
N TYR A 416 21.23 -35.80 4.98
CA TYR A 416 21.40 -34.70 4.03
C TYR A 416 22.48 -35.02 2.98
N GLU A 417 23.63 -35.59 3.37
CA GLU A 417 24.65 -36.00 2.40
C GLU A 417 24.14 -37.11 1.47
N HIS A 418 23.37 -38.07 2.01
CA HIS A 418 22.69 -39.10 1.20
C HIS A 418 21.74 -38.48 0.17
N LEU A 419 20.94 -37.48 0.57
CA LEU A 419 20.08 -36.72 -0.34
C LEU A 419 20.89 -36.07 -1.47
N LEU A 420 22.00 -35.40 -1.15
CA LEU A 420 22.84 -34.74 -2.14
C LEU A 420 23.48 -35.72 -3.13
N GLU A 421 24.10 -36.79 -2.63
CA GLU A 421 24.78 -37.78 -3.47
C GLU A 421 23.81 -38.58 -4.33
N HIS A 422 22.75 -39.10 -3.71
CA HIS A 422 21.86 -40.07 -4.36
C HIS A 422 20.88 -39.41 -5.33
N TRP A 423 20.39 -38.21 -5.00
CA TRP A 423 19.36 -37.53 -5.77
C TRP A 423 19.93 -36.36 -6.58
N TYR A 424 20.53 -35.37 -5.92
CA TYR A 424 20.94 -34.14 -6.60
C TYR A 424 22.11 -34.35 -7.57
N ARG A 425 23.22 -34.93 -7.11
CA ARG A 425 24.43 -35.10 -7.93
C ARG A 425 24.25 -36.17 -9.00
N ARG A 426 23.59 -37.30 -8.66
CA ARG A 426 23.36 -38.40 -9.61
C ARG A 426 22.42 -38.01 -10.75
N HIS A 427 21.33 -37.31 -10.45
CA HIS A 427 20.32 -36.94 -11.44
C HIS A 427 20.47 -35.50 -11.95
N ASN A 428 21.57 -34.83 -11.57
CA ASN A 428 21.91 -33.46 -11.98
C ASN A 428 20.77 -32.47 -11.73
N ILE A 429 20.12 -32.58 -10.56
CA ILE A 429 19.01 -31.73 -10.15
C ILE A 429 19.60 -30.40 -9.66
N ALA A 430 19.10 -29.28 -10.19
CA ALA A 430 19.47 -27.95 -9.70
C ALA A 430 18.90 -27.71 -8.29
N PHE A 431 19.65 -27.04 -7.42
CA PHE A 431 19.10 -26.63 -6.12
C PHE A 431 18.03 -25.54 -6.33
N ASN A 432 16.84 -25.71 -5.74
CA ASN A 432 15.85 -24.64 -5.64
C ASN A 432 15.52 -24.41 -4.18
N ALA A 433 15.35 -23.14 -3.79
CA ALA A 433 15.06 -22.79 -2.39
C ALA A 433 13.75 -23.41 -1.86
N CYS A 434 12.82 -23.82 -2.73
CA CYS A 434 11.58 -24.50 -2.35
C CYS A 434 11.76 -25.98 -2.03
N HIS A 435 12.79 -26.65 -2.58
CA HIS A 435 12.94 -28.11 -2.42
C HIS A 435 12.97 -28.55 -0.95
N PRO A 436 13.72 -27.90 -0.03
CA PRO A 436 13.76 -28.35 1.36
C PRO A 436 12.38 -28.31 2.02
N ARG A 437 11.60 -27.25 1.79
CA ARG A 437 10.23 -27.14 2.30
C ARG A 437 9.35 -28.27 1.78
N ASP A 438 9.39 -28.50 0.48
CA ASP A 438 8.50 -29.48 -0.16
C ASP A 438 8.89 -30.92 0.24
N LEU A 439 10.20 -31.23 0.28
CA LEU A 439 10.69 -32.54 0.74
C LEU A 439 10.38 -32.80 2.22
N VAL A 440 10.58 -31.82 3.10
CA VAL A 440 10.25 -31.95 4.53
C VAL A 440 8.73 -32.06 4.75
N ALA A 441 7.92 -31.39 3.92
CA ALA A 441 6.46 -31.57 3.94
C ALA A 441 6.08 -33.02 3.59
N HIS A 442 6.68 -33.61 2.54
CA HIS A 442 6.47 -35.02 2.21
C HIS A 442 6.87 -35.96 3.36
N VAL A 443 7.99 -35.71 4.04
CA VAL A 443 8.40 -36.49 5.23
C VAL A 443 7.36 -36.37 6.35
N THR A 444 6.84 -35.17 6.56
CA THR A 444 5.82 -34.89 7.60
C THR A 444 4.49 -35.57 7.27
N ASP A 445 4.06 -35.53 6.01
CA ASP A 445 2.84 -36.16 5.54
C ASP A 445 2.92 -37.70 5.62
N LEU A 446 4.09 -38.28 5.32
CA LEU A 446 4.36 -39.70 5.49
C LEU A 446 4.21 -40.14 6.95
N ALA A 447 4.86 -39.42 7.86
CA ALA A 447 4.78 -39.72 9.29
C ALA A 447 3.34 -39.59 9.81
N ARG A 448 2.61 -38.55 9.38
CA ARG A 448 1.19 -38.37 9.73
C ARG A 448 0.31 -39.51 9.22
N PHE A 449 0.57 -40.04 8.03
CA PHE A 449 -0.18 -41.17 7.48
C PHE A 449 -0.03 -42.45 8.32
N PHE A 450 1.15 -42.66 8.90
CA PHE A 450 1.45 -43.83 9.75
C PHE A 450 1.24 -43.57 11.26
N ASP A 451 0.76 -42.38 11.65
CA ASP A 451 0.61 -41.95 13.06
C ASP A 451 1.94 -41.98 13.85
N GLU A 452 3.03 -41.62 13.18
CA GLU A 452 4.39 -41.57 13.71
C GLU A 452 4.89 -40.12 13.89
N GLN A 453 5.96 -39.95 14.67
CA GLN A 453 6.63 -38.65 14.77
C GLN A 453 7.47 -38.39 13.51
N PRO A 454 7.40 -37.19 12.91
CA PRO A 454 8.22 -36.86 11.75
C PRO A 454 9.71 -36.94 12.07
N GLU A 455 10.44 -37.81 11.36
CA GLU A 455 11.87 -38.00 11.54
C GLU A 455 12.58 -38.02 10.18
N LEU A 456 13.71 -37.30 10.12
CA LEU A 456 14.58 -37.34 8.94
C LEU A 456 15.42 -38.63 9.00
N HIS A 457 15.16 -39.55 8.09
CA HIS A 457 15.97 -40.75 7.86
C HIS A 457 16.01 -41.08 6.37
N ARG A 458 16.94 -41.94 5.95
CA ARG A 458 17.17 -42.22 4.51
C ARG A 458 15.91 -42.67 3.77
N ALA A 459 15.16 -43.62 4.35
CA ALA A 459 13.93 -44.09 3.72
C ALA A 459 12.83 -43.02 3.59
N SER A 460 12.71 -42.07 4.56
CA SER A 460 11.69 -41.02 4.47
C SER A 460 12.07 -39.97 3.43
N ILE A 461 13.36 -39.63 3.31
CA ILE A 461 13.82 -38.69 2.29
C ILE A 461 13.79 -39.30 0.88
N ASP A 462 14.15 -40.58 0.73
CA ASP A 462 14.06 -41.28 -0.55
C ASP A 462 12.60 -41.33 -1.03
N HIS A 463 11.66 -41.68 -0.12
CA HIS A 463 10.23 -41.65 -0.44
C HIS A 463 9.74 -40.24 -0.79
N ALA A 464 10.22 -39.20 -0.11
CA ALA A 464 9.87 -37.83 -0.46
C ALA A 464 10.36 -37.46 -1.86
N CYS A 465 11.60 -37.82 -2.22
CA CYS A 465 12.16 -37.53 -3.52
C CYS A 465 11.49 -38.31 -4.66
N GLU A 466 11.18 -39.60 -4.45
CA GLU A 466 10.45 -40.44 -5.41
C GLU A 466 9.06 -39.86 -5.78
N ASN A 467 8.38 -39.25 -4.80
CA ASN A 467 7.05 -38.66 -5.03
C ASN A 467 7.11 -37.23 -5.56
N TYR A 468 8.16 -36.48 -5.23
CA TYR A 468 8.25 -35.06 -5.56
C TYR A 468 8.82 -34.81 -6.96
N PHE A 469 9.89 -35.54 -7.33
CA PHE A 469 10.54 -35.32 -8.61
C PHE A 469 9.98 -36.25 -9.69
N VAL A 470 9.57 -35.66 -10.82
CA VAL A 470 8.81 -36.38 -11.88
C VAL A 470 9.71 -37.19 -12.82
N ASP A 471 10.95 -36.76 -13.05
CA ASP A 471 11.84 -37.29 -14.11
C ASP A 471 13.12 -37.93 -13.57
N VAL A 472 13.06 -38.59 -12.40
CA VAL A 472 14.24 -39.11 -11.68
C VAL A 472 14.43 -40.61 -11.84
#